data_AF-A0A542USA2-F1
#
_entry.id   AF-A0A542USA2-F1
#
_cell.length_a   1.000
_cell.length_b   1.000
_cell.length_c   1.000
_cell.angle_alpha   90.00
_cell.angle_beta   90.00
_cell.angle_gamma   90.00
#
_symmetry.space_group_name_H-M   'P 1'
#
loop_
_entity.id
_entity.type
_entity.pdbx_description
1 polymer ?
#
loop_
_entity_poly.entity_id
_entity_poly.type
_entity_poly.pdbx_seq_one_letter_code
_entity_poly.pdbx_strand_id
1 'polypeptide(L)'
;MKGAPVPRPARSVVAVAALALAGCAPVAGAAVESSCAAPRVTASPETVAPGDSLTVTGEGYVTQCLDNPGIADGTPVPQPTDVGQDRVTVVWVQGSTTVDLAVADAQDDGAFEVVVSSPTRRRTGPQQSASSRPRTMRQ
;
A
#
# COMPACT_ATOMS: atom_id res chain seq x y z
N MET A 1 37.69 10.85 -30.86
CA MET A 1 37.03 10.68 -29.56
C MET A 1 35.90 11.71 -29.46
N LYS A 2 34.63 11.29 -29.47
CA LYS A 2 33.49 12.18 -29.18
C LYS A 2 32.42 11.34 -28.48
N GLY A 3 32.35 11.48 -27.16
CA GLY A 3 31.37 10.79 -26.32
C GLY A 3 29.98 11.35 -26.55
N ALA A 4 29.00 10.47 -26.71
CA ALA A 4 27.59 10.84 -26.73
C ALA A 4 27.15 11.32 -25.34
N PRO A 5 26.24 12.31 -25.23
CA PRO A 5 25.73 12.76 -23.95
C PRO A 5 24.89 11.66 -23.30
N VAL A 6 25.27 11.29 -22.07
CA VAL A 6 24.52 10.35 -21.23
C VAL A 6 23.22 11.03 -20.77
N PRO A 7 22.03 10.44 -21.01
CA PRO A 7 20.79 10.98 -20.50
C PRO A 7 20.77 10.89 -18.96
N ARG A 8 20.65 12.05 -18.31
CA ARG A 8 20.48 12.13 -16.85
C ARG A 8 19.09 11.59 -16.49
N PRO A 9 18.95 10.72 -15.47
CA PRO A 9 17.63 10.29 -15.03
C PRO A 9 16.86 11.50 -14.50
N ALA A 10 15.69 11.74 -15.10
CA ALA A 10 14.76 12.76 -14.64
C ALA A 10 14.28 12.37 -13.23
N ARG A 11 14.80 13.06 -12.22
CA ARG A 11 14.34 12.95 -10.83
C ARG A 11 12.89 13.42 -10.79
N SER A 12 11.96 12.48 -10.68
CA SER A 12 10.55 12.79 -10.49
C SER A 12 10.32 12.98 -9.00
N VAL A 13 9.95 14.21 -8.61
CA VAL A 13 9.58 14.55 -7.24
C VAL A 13 8.12 14.19 -7.05
N VAL A 14 7.82 13.29 -6.11
CA VAL A 14 6.46 13.01 -5.67
C VAL A 14 6.11 14.05 -4.59
N ALA A 15 5.11 14.89 -4.85
CA ALA A 15 4.58 15.82 -3.87
C ALA A 15 3.23 15.29 -3.36
N VAL A 16 3.18 14.92 -2.08
CA VAL A 16 1.93 14.59 -1.37
C VAL A 16 1.41 15.89 -0.76
N ALA A 17 0.32 16.43 -1.30
CA ALA A 17 -0.32 17.62 -0.77
C ALA A 17 -1.51 17.21 0.12
N ALA A 18 -1.46 17.55 1.40
CA ALA A 18 -2.61 17.48 2.30
C ALA A 18 -3.32 18.86 2.29
N LEU A 19 -4.53 18.91 1.75
CA LEU A 19 -5.40 20.08 1.91
C LEU A 19 -5.99 20.07 3.34
N ALA A 20 -5.50 20.97 4.20
CA ALA A 20 -6.16 21.27 5.47
C ALA A 20 -7.27 22.30 5.22
N LEU A 21 -8.52 21.84 5.18
CA LEU A 21 -9.68 22.72 5.31
C LEU A 21 -9.79 23.17 6.76
N ALA A 22 -9.53 24.45 6.99
CA ALA A 22 -9.78 25.12 8.26
C ALA A 22 -11.29 25.21 8.51
N GLY A 23 -11.76 24.72 9.66
CA GLY A 23 -13.08 25.07 10.18
C GLY A 23 -13.77 23.96 10.97
N CYS A 24 -13.53 23.89 12.28
CA CYS A 24 -14.57 23.66 13.29
C CYS A 24 -14.00 23.95 14.69
N ALA A 25 -14.66 24.81 15.46
CA ALA A 25 -14.32 25.05 16.86
C ALA A 25 -14.79 23.86 17.72
N PRO A 26 -14.02 23.39 18.73
CA PRO A 26 -14.44 22.30 19.58
C PRO A 26 -15.50 22.78 20.58
N VAL A 27 -16.69 22.16 20.53
CA VAL A 27 -17.67 22.22 21.61
C VAL A 27 -17.17 21.28 22.71
N ALA A 28 -16.94 21.81 23.91
CA ALA A 28 -16.54 21.01 25.06
C ALA A 28 -17.72 20.12 25.50
N GLY A 29 -17.75 18.89 24.98
CA GLY A 29 -18.74 17.88 25.33
C GLY A 29 -18.29 16.52 24.79
N ALA A 30 -17.90 15.63 25.69
CA ALA A 30 -17.46 14.25 25.45
C ALA A 30 -16.34 14.11 24.40
N ALA A 31 -15.10 13.97 24.87
CA ALA A 31 -14.10 13.23 24.11
C ALA A 31 -14.57 11.76 24.05
N VAL A 32 -15.43 11.45 23.08
CA VAL A 32 -15.42 10.11 22.50
C VAL A 32 -14.10 10.03 21.76
N GLU A 33 -13.07 9.59 22.46
CA GLU A 33 -11.83 9.18 21.82
C GLU A 33 -12.23 8.06 20.86
N SER A 34 -12.27 8.34 19.57
CA SER A 34 -12.29 7.29 18.57
C SER A 34 -11.04 6.46 18.82
N SER A 35 -11.20 5.32 19.50
CA SER A 35 -10.09 4.53 20.04
C SER A 35 -9.20 3.91 18.95
N CYS A 36 -9.55 4.07 17.67
CA CYS A 36 -8.77 3.63 16.54
C CYS A 36 -8.06 4.79 15.86
N ALA A 37 -6.74 4.73 15.85
CA ALA A 37 -5.97 5.47 14.86
C ALA A 37 -6.35 4.99 13.46
N ALA A 38 -6.45 5.92 12.50
CA ALA A 38 -6.67 5.56 11.10
C ALA A 38 -5.54 4.63 10.61
N PRO A 39 -5.85 3.59 9.81
CA PRO A 39 -4.84 2.69 9.28
C PRO A 39 -3.75 3.44 8.50
N ARG A 40 -2.51 2.99 8.61
CA ARG A 40 -1.34 3.56 7.92
C ARG A 40 -0.61 2.50 7.14
N VAL A 41 -0.06 2.90 6.00
CA VAL A 41 0.80 2.04 5.17
C VAL A 41 2.07 2.80 4.86
N THR A 42 3.20 2.13 5.03
CA THR A 42 4.52 2.63 4.63
C THR A 42 5.21 1.61 3.73
N ALA A 43 6.14 2.09 2.92
CA ALA A 43 6.92 1.26 2.01
C ALA A 43 8.40 1.63 2.11
N SER A 44 9.26 0.62 2.19
CA SER A 44 10.71 0.80 2.27
C SER A 44 11.46 -0.11 1.28
N PRO A 45 12.33 0.45 0.42
CA PRO A 45 12.57 1.88 0.25
C PRO A 45 11.41 2.56 -0.49
N GLU A 46 11.21 3.86 -0.25
CA GLU A 46 10.14 4.65 -0.88
C GLU A 46 10.29 4.77 -2.40
N THR A 47 11.50 4.53 -2.92
CA THR A 47 11.80 4.56 -4.36
C THR A 47 12.59 3.31 -4.74
N VAL A 48 12.09 2.59 -5.73
CA VAL A 48 12.63 1.33 -6.25
C VAL A 48 12.63 1.35 -7.78
N ALA A 49 13.55 0.63 -8.42
CA ALA A 49 13.43 0.43 -9.87
C ALA A 49 12.30 -0.56 -10.18
N PRO A 50 11.76 -0.57 -11.42
CA PRO A 50 10.75 -1.55 -11.79
C PRO A 50 11.30 -2.98 -11.66
N GLY A 51 10.58 -3.84 -10.93
CA GLY A 51 11.00 -5.21 -10.65
C GLY A 51 11.79 -5.40 -9.36
N ASP A 52 12.30 -4.33 -8.75
CA ASP A 52 12.95 -4.40 -7.44
C ASP A 52 11.91 -4.66 -6.34
N SER A 53 12.38 -5.24 -5.23
CA SER A 53 11.56 -5.51 -4.06
C SER A 53 11.47 -4.30 -3.13
N LEU A 54 10.33 -4.16 -2.46
CA LEU A 54 10.10 -3.28 -1.33
C LEU A 54 9.37 -4.03 -0.21
N THR A 55 9.60 -3.62 1.03
CA THR A 55 8.81 -4.04 2.18
C THR A 55 7.65 -3.07 2.36
N VAL A 56 6.44 -3.59 2.48
CA VAL A 56 5.24 -2.83 2.83
C VAL A 56 4.84 -3.19 4.25
N THR A 57 4.71 -2.17 5.10
CA THR A 57 4.27 -2.30 6.48
C THR A 57 2.94 -1.58 6.64
N GLY A 58 1.95 -2.28 7.19
CA GLY A 58 0.66 -1.69 7.56
C GLY A 58 0.46 -1.69 9.06
N GLU A 59 -0.23 -0.67 9.56
CA GLU A 59 -0.57 -0.48 10.98
C GLU A 59 -2.05 -0.09 11.10
N GLY A 60 -2.71 -0.52 12.18
CA GLY A 60 -4.10 -0.16 12.48
C GLY A 60 -5.15 -0.92 11.67
N TYR A 61 -4.78 -2.06 11.05
CA TYR A 61 -5.70 -2.93 10.31
C TYR A 61 -6.42 -3.92 11.24
N VAL A 62 -7.29 -3.41 12.11
CA VAL A 62 -8.16 -4.20 12.99
C VAL A 62 -9.58 -4.28 12.45
N THR A 63 -10.31 -5.34 12.79
CA THR A 63 -11.67 -5.59 12.27
C THR A 63 -12.76 -4.77 12.94
N GLN A 64 -12.54 -4.25 14.15
CA GLN A 64 -13.53 -3.50 14.91
C GLN A 64 -12.90 -2.28 15.56
N CYS A 65 -13.66 -1.19 15.57
CA CYS A 65 -13.36 0.03 16.30
C CYS A 65 -14.54 0.34 17.21
N LEU A 66 -14.27 0.78 18.43
CA LEU A 66 -15.31 1.13 19.41
C LEU A 66 -15.94 2.50 19.11
N ASP A 67 -16.27 2.79 17.86
CA ASP A 67 -17.01 3.99 17.49
C ASP A 67 -18.53 3.81 17.67
N ASN A 68 -19.02 2.56 17.68
CA ASN A 68 -20.40 2.22 18.01
C ASN A 68 -20.49 0.87 18.76
N PRO A 69 -20.33 0.83 20.10
CA PRO A 69 -20.48 -0.41 20.84
C PRO A 69 -21.91 -0.92 20.67
N GLY A 70 -22.06 -2.18 20.24
CA GLY A 70 -23.37 -2.82 20.23
C GLY A 70 -24.00 -2.75 21.62
N ILE A 71 -25.31 -2.55 21.72
CA ILE A 71 -26.02 -2.53 23.00
C ILE A 71 -26.87 -3.80 23.10
N ALA A 72 -26.69 -4.57 24.17
CA ALA A 72 -27.52 -5.72 24.52
C ALA A 72 -28.07 -5.52 25.94
N ASP A 73 -29.39 -5.61 26.12
CA ASP A 73 -30.06 -5.39 27.41
C ASP A 73 -29.68 -4.08 28.10
N GLY A 74 -29.51 -3.00 27.32
CA GLY A 74 -29.11 -1.69 27.82
C GLY A 74 -27.64 -1.59 28.25
N THR A 75 -26.84 -2.65 28.04
CA THR A 75 -25.42 -2.71 28.38
C THR A 75 -24.56 -2.71 27.10
N PRO A 76 -23.47 -1.93 27.05
CA PRO A 76 -22.50 -2.05 25.97
C PRO A 76 -21.91 -3.46 25.89
N VAL A 77 -21.96 -4.06 24.72
CA VAL A 77 -21.29 -5.31 24.38
C VAL A 77 -19.83 -4.98 24.08
N PRO A 78 -18.85 -5.53 24.83
CA PRO A 78 -17.45 -5.38 24.48
C PRO A 78 -17.20 -5.94 23.08
N GLN A 79 -16.62 -5.13 22.21
CA GLN A 79 -16.13 -5.61 20.92
C GLN A 79 -14.63 -5.82 21.00
N PRO A 80 -14.10 -6.93 20.46
CA PRO A 80 -12.66 -7.17 20.47
C PRO A 80 -11.97 -6.14 19.57
N THR A 81 -11.04 -5.38 20.13
CA THR A 81 -10.26 -4.35 19.42
C THR A 81 -8.88 -4.86 19.00
N ASP A 82 -8.58 -6.11 19.31
CA ASP A 82 -7.33 -6.84 19.12
C ASP A 82 -7.49 -7.99 18.11
N VAL A 83 -8.37 -7.80 17.11
CA VAL A 83 -8.57 -8.78 16.04
C VAL A 83 -8.11 -8.17 14.74
N GLY A 84 -6.99 -8.69 14.24
CA GLY A 84 -6.41 -8.31 12.96
C GLY A 84 -7.36 -8.57 11.79
N GLN A 85 -7.33 -7.69 10.80
CA GLN A 85 -8.06 -7.86 9.57
C GLN A 85 -7.40 -8.93 8.67
N ASP A 86 -8.19 -9.92 8.27
CA ASP A 86 -7.79 -10.90 7.27
C ASP A 86 -7.84 -10.31 5.87
N ARG A 87 -6.95 -10.79 5.00
CA ARG A 87 -6.94 -10.55 3.56
C ARG A 87 -6.86 -9.07 3.15
N VAL A 88 -6.01 -8.30 3.82
CA VAL A 88 -5.63 -6.94 3.40
C VAL A 88 -4.94 -7.00 2.04
N THR A 89 -5.54 -6.36 1.03
CA THR A 89 -4.95 -6.29 -0.32
C THR A 89 -3.98 -5.13 -0.41
N VAL A 90 -2.72 -5.42 -0.71
CA VAL A 90 -1.69 -4.40 -0.97
C VAL A 90 -1.73 -4.04 -2.44
N VAL A 91 -1.96 -2.76 -2.71
CA VAL A 91 -2.20 -2.25 -4.06
C VAL A 91 -1.20 -1.16 -4.40
N TRP A 92 -0.66 -1.22 -5.61
CA TRP A 92 0.15 -0.16 -6.20
C TRP A 92 -0.70 0.76 -7.06
N VAL A 93 -0.54 2.07 -6.90
CA VAL A 93 -1.28 3.10 -7.64
C VAL A 93 -0.31 4.08 -8.31
N GLN A 94 -0.44 4.26 -9.63
CA GLN A 94 0.28 5.30 -10.39
C GLN A 94 -0.67 5.96 -11.40
N GLY A 95 -1.06 7.21 -11.11
CA GLY A 95 -2.08 7.89 -11.90
C GLY A 95 -3.40 7.12 -11.85
N SER A 96 -3.91 6.69 -13.00
CA SER A 96 -5.11 5.84 -13.11
C SER A 96 -4.83 4.34 -13.11
N THR A 97 -3.57 3.92 -13.00
CA THR A 97 -3.20 2.50 -13.00
C THR A 97 -3.18 1.97 -11.58
N THR A 98 -3.90 0.87 -11.38
CA THR A 98 -3.98 0.13 -10.12
C THR A 98 -3.53 -1.32 -10.35
N VAL A 99 -2.68 -1.85 -9.48
CA VAL A 99 -2.16 -3.22 -9.55
C VAL A 99 -2.14 -3.85 -8.16
N ASP A 100 -2.81 -4.99 -7.99
CA ASP A 100 -2.72 -5.78 -6.76
C ASP A 100 -1.34 -6.45 -6.69
N LEU A 101 -0.63 -6.22 -5.59
CA LEU A 101 0.72 -6.74 -5.37
C LEU A 101 0.72 -7.99 -4.49
N ALA A 102 -0.08 -7.98 -3.42
CA ALA A 102 -0.15 -9.07 -2.46
C ALA A 102 -1.46 -9.03 -1.67
N VAL A 103 -1.70 -10.12 -0.95
CA VAL A 103 -2.70 -10.21 0.12
C VAL A 103 -1.96 -10.60 1.39
N ALA A 104 -2.20 -9.88 2.47
CA ALA A 104 -1.62 -10.11 3.79
C ALA A 104 -2.71 -10.20 4.84
N ASP A 105 -2.45 -10.91 5.93
CA ASP A 105 -3.30 -10.92 7.11
C ASP A 105 -2.63 -10.05 8.17
N ALA A 106 -3.41 -9.17 8.80
CA ALA A 106 -2.92 -8.38 9.92
C ALA A 106 -2.91 -9.21 11.19
N GLN A 107 -1.91 -8.95 12.03
CA GLN A 107 -1.84 -9.48 13.39
C GLN A 107 -2.93 -8.86 14.27
N ASP A 108 -3.10 -9.41 15.47
CA ASP A 108 -4.08 -8.94 16.46
C ASP A 108 -3.93 -7.45 16.81
N ASP A 109 -2.72 -6.90 16.74
CA ASP A 109 -2.44 -5.47 16.92
C ASP A 109 -2.73 -4.61 15.67
N GLY A 110 -3.22 -5.22 14.59
CA GLY A 110 -3.49 -4.60 13.31
C GLY A 110 -2.25 -4.36 12.45
N ALA A 111 -1.08 -4.94 12.81
CA ALA A 111 0.14 -4.80 12.03
C ALA A 111 0.31 -5.92 11.00
N PHE A 112 0.78 -5.59 9.80
CA PHE A 112 1.26 -6.58 8.83
C PHE A 112 2.55 -6.11 8.17
N GLU A 113 3.34 -7.07 7.69
CA GLU A 113 4.52 -6.82 6.86
C GLU A 113 4.52 -7.78 5.67
N VAL A 114 4.74 -7.26 4.47
CA VAL A 114 4.86 -8.08 3.26
C VAL A 114 5.91 -7.52 2.31
N VAL A 115 6.73 -8.42 1.75
CA VAL A 115 7.69 -8.07 0.69
C VAL A 115 7.01 -8.25 -0.66
N VAL A 116 7.02 -7.19 -1.47
CA VAL A 116 6.40 -7.15 -2.79
C VAL A 116 7.38 -6.61 -3.84
N SER A 117 7.15 -6.93 -5.11
CA SER A 117 7.95 -6.39 -6.20
C SER A 117 7.25 -5.23 -6.88
N SER A 118 8.01 -4.17 -7.19
CA SER A 118 7.54 -3.04 -7.97
C SER A 118 7.09 -3.50 -9.37
N PRO A 119 5.92 -3.08 -9.86
CA PRO A 119 5.48 -3.45 -11.20
C PRO A 119 6.50 -3.03 -12.27
N THR A 120 7.03 -4.01 -13.00
CA THR A 120 7.70 -3.72 -14.28
C THR A 120 6.61 -3.26 -15.24
N ARG A 121 6.79 -2.19 -16.02
CA ARG A 121 5.79 -1.68 -16.99
C ARG A 121 5.39 -2.66 -18.11
N ARG A 122 5.70 -3.95 -18.00
CA ARG A 122 5.14 -5.04 -18.81
C ARG A 122 4.10 -5.80 -17.99
N ARG A 123 2.83 -5.38 -18.12
CA ARG A 123 1.73 -6.36 -18.06
C ARG A 123 1.77 -7.16 -19.36
N THR A 124 2.56 -8.22 -19.41
CA THR A 124 2.39 -9.27 -20.43
C THR A 124 1.21 -10.15 -20.02
N GLY A 125 0.02 -9.84 -20.56
CA GLY A 125 -0.88 -10.90 -21.04
C GLY A 125 -0.22 -11.58 -22.25
N PRO A 126 -0.65 -12.78 -22.67
CA PRO A 126 0.10 -13.55 -23.67
C PRO A 126 0.19 -12.82 -25.02
N GLN A 127 1.40 -12.42 -25.39
CA GLN A 127 1.90 -12.36 -26.77
C GLN A 127 3.19 -13.18 -26.78
N GLN A 128 3.19 -14.38 -27.35
CA GLN A 128 3.47 -14.61 -28.78
C GLN A 128 4.66 -13.78 -29.29
N SER A 129 5.83 -14.45 -29.41
CA SER A 129 6.98 -14.14 -30.29
C SER A 129 7.77 -12.85 -30.02
N ALA A 130 9.09 -12.72 -30.06
CA ALA A 130 10.24 -13.50 -30.54
C ALA A 130 11.46 -13.05 -29.67
N SER A 131 12.61 -13.73 -29.54
CA SER A 131 13.44 -14.39 -30.54
C SER A 131 14.39 -15.36 -29.80
N SER A 132 14.28 -16.66 -30.05
CA SER A 132 15.39 -17.59 -29.84
C SER A 132 16.48 -17.27 -30.89
N ARG A 133 17.71 -17.06 -30.41
CA ARG A 133 18.90 -16.68 -31.21
C ARG A 133 19.04 -17.47 -32.51
N PRO A 134 19.62 -16.89 -33.58
CA PRO A 134 20.01 -17.67 -34.75
C PRO A 134 21.09 -18.67 -34.33
N ARG A 135 20.78 -19.97 -34.44
CA ARG A 135 21.79 -21.02 -34.38
C ARG A 135 22.42 -21.08 -35.76
N THR A 136 23.52 -20.37 -35.96
CA THR A 136 24.32 -20.48 -37.17
C THR A 136 24.79 -21.93 -37.33
N MET A 137 24.48 -22.53 -38.48
CA MET A 137 24.97 -23.84 -38.92
C MET A 137 26.49 -23.90 -38.94
N ARG A 138 27.06 -25.08 -38.68
CA ARG A 138 28.28 -25.52 -39.36
C ARG A 138 28.26 -27.03 -39.61
N GLN A 139 28.18 -27.32 -40.91
CA GLN A 139 28.56 -28.50 -41.71
C GLN A 139 27.88 -29.84 -41.40
#